data_AF-A0A6M3L2R4-F1
#
_entry.id   AF-A0A6M3L2R4-F1
#
_cell.length_a   1.000
_cell.length_b   1.000
_cell.length_c   1.000
_cell.angle_alpha   90.00
_cell.angle_beta   90.00
_cell.angle_gamma   90.00
#
_symmetry.space_group_name_H-M   'P 1'
#
loop_
_entity.id
_entity.type
_entity.pdbx_description
1 polymer ?
#
loop_
_entity_poly.entity_id
_entity_poly.type
_entity_poly.pdbx_seq_one_letter_code
_entity_poly.pdbx_strand_id
1 'polypeptide(L)'
;MSYVQDCVVLKNGTRRFMARLLTWEGVVAVAADIDAAEYTVYALDDDDEDSQTPVTGHEGVDLDVASVVFDTLQTDDRWKADTTGYNFAHTIDVGSYTAFAVRGTRYLVEFILTPAAGQAIRLAYRPKAI
;
A
#
# COMPACT_ATOMS: atom_id res chain seq x y z
N MET A 1 -6.32 -9.41 -8.32
CA MET A 1 -4.88 -9.76 -8.15
C MET A 1 -4.48 -9.32 -6.76
N SER A 2 -3.90 -10.20 -5.95
CA SER A 2 -3.45 -9.88 -4.59
C SER A 2 -1.93 -10.01 -4.53
N TYR A 3 -1.24 -9.02 -3.97
CA TYR A 3 0.22 -8.98 -3.85
C TYR A 3 0.60 -8.74 -2.39
N VAL A 4 1.53 -9.55 -1.84
CA VAL A 4 2.08 -9.38 -0.49
C VAL A 4 3.59 -9.18 -0.59
N GLN A 5 4.13 -8.11 0.00
CA GLN A 5 5.58 -7.88 0.07
C GLN A 5 6.07 -7.62 1.50
N ASP A 6 7.05 -8.40 1.92
CA ASP A 6 7.78 -8.20 3.18
C ASP A 6 8.80 -7.07 3.06
N CYS A 7 8.88 -6.20 4.06
CA CYS A 7 9.82 -5.09 4.05
C CYS A 7 10.16 -4.58 5.47
N VAL A 8 10.96 -3.52 5.55
CA VAL A 8 11.45 -2.94 6.82
C VAL A 8 11.10 -1.45 6.87
N VAL A 9 10.71 -0.94 8.04
CA VAL A 9 10.48 0.49 8.28
C VAL A 9 11.16 0.93 9.57
N LEU A 10 11.61 2.18 9.63
CA LEU A 10 12.14 2.72 10.89
C LEU A 10 10.98 3.00 11.86
N LYS A 11 11.20 2.75 13.15
CA LYS A 11 10.28 3.17 14.21
C LYS A 11 9.95 4.66 14.08
N ASN A 12 8.66 4.99 14.12
CA ASN A 12 8.11 6.33 13.92
C ASN A 12 8.43 6.95 12.55
N GLY A 13 9.02 6.19 11.63
CA GLY A 13 9.32 6.63 10.28
C GLY A 13 8.14 6.45 9.34
N THR A 14 8.36 6.77 8.07
CA THR A 14 7.44 6.47 6.97
C THR A 14 8.12 5.57 5.94
N ARG A 15 7.31 4.97 5.06
CA ARG A 15 7.77 4.22 3.90
C ARG A 15 6.87 4.52 2.71
N ARG A 16 7.48 4.56 1.52
CA ARG A 16 6.77 4.58 0.24
C ARG A 16 6.54 3.15 -0.24
N PHE A 17 5.29 2.83 -0.54
CA PHE A 17 4.85 1.57 -1.13
C PHE A 17 4.58 1.79 -2.61
N MET A 18 4.98 0.83 -3.45
CA MET A 18 4.91 0.93 -4.90
C MET A 18 4.46 -0.39 -5.49
N ALA A 19 3.65 -0.33 -6.56
CA ALA A 19 3.19 -1.51 -7.28
C ALA A 19 2.96 -1.23 -8.76
N ARG A 20 2.95 -2.29 -9.56
CA ARG A 20 2.36 -2.28 -10.89
C ARG A 20 0.93 -2.82 -10.78
N LEU A 21 -0.03 -1.93 -11.00
CA LEU A 21 -1.46 -2.23 -11.10
C LEU A 21 -1.81 -2.59 -12.53
N LEU A 22 -2.52 -3.70 -12.67
CA LEU A 22 -3.12 -4.15 -13.90
C LEU A 22 -4.65 -4.24 -13.72
N THR A 23 -5.40 -3.94 -14.76
CA THR A 23 -6.82 -4.23 -14.85
C THR A 23 -7.06 -5.73 -14.89
N TRP A 24 -8.32 -6.16 -14.79
CA TRP A 24 -8.69 -7.57 -14.89
C TRP A 24 -8.33 -8.19 -16.27
N GLU A 25 -8.15 -7.35 -17.29
CA GLU A 25 -7.73 -7.73 -18.64
C GLU A 25 -6.20 -7.83 -18.79
N GLY A 26 -5.44 -7.52 -17.73
CA GLY A 26 -3.97 -7.54 -17.75
C GLY A 26 -3.34 -6.29 -18.37
N VAL A 27 -4.12 -5.23 -18.62
CA VAL A 27 -3.65 -3.94 -19.12
C VAL A 27 -3.21 -3.08 -17.94
N VAL A 28 -2.25 -2.17 -18.13
CA VAL A 28 -1.85 -1.21 -17.09
C VAL A 28 -3.05 -0.36 -16.70
N ALA A 29 -3.44 -0.40 -15.42
CA ALA A 29 -4.54 0.41 -14.91
C ALA A 29 -4.15 1.89 -14.87
N VAL A 30 -5.05 2.77 -15.28
CA VAL A 30 -4.89 4.23 -15.19
C VAL A 30 -5.79 4.80 -14.09
N ALA A 31 -5.61 6.07 -13.72
CA ALA A 31 -6.41 6.67 -12.66
C ALA A 31 -7.91 6.64 -12.99
N ALA A 32 -8.27 6.81 -14.26
CA ALA A 32 -9.67 6.75 -14.72
C ALA A 32 -10.32 5.36 -14.60
N ASP A 33 -9.54 4.29 -14.39
CA ASP A 33 -10.07 2.94 -14.19
C ASP A 33 -10.45 2.68 -12.71
N ILE A 34 -10.06 3.57 -11.80
CA ILE A 34 -10.21 3.42 -10.34
C ILE A 34 -11.18 4.47 -9.79
N ASP A 35 -12.28 4.02 -9.19
CA ASP A 35 -13.31 4.89 -8.60
C ASP A 35 -12.91 5.38 -7.21
N ALA A 36 -12.26 4.52 -6.41
CA ALA A 36 -11.86 4.82 -5.05
C ALA A 36 -10.60 4.06 -4.66
N ALA A 37 -9.83 4.63 -3.74
CA ALA A 37 -8.69 3.98 -3.11
C ALA A 37 -8.67 4.34 -1.62
N GLU A 38 -8.38 3.35 -0.78
CA GLU A 38 -8.22 3.54 0.67
C GLU A 38 -7.06 2.68 1.18
N TYR A 39 -6.57 3.00 2.38
CA TYR A 39 -5.62 2.14 3.08
C TYR A 39 -5.95 1.95 4.56
N THR A 40 -5.50 0.81 5.08
CA THR A 40 -5.45 0.55 6.52
C THR A 40 -4.07 0.02 6.92
N VAL A 41 -3.57 0.49 8.06
CA VAL A 41 -2.40 -0.07 8.73
C VAL A 41 -2.87 -0.87 9.94
N TYR A 42 -2.47 -2.13 10.02
CA TYR A 42 -2.71 -3.00 11.17
C TYR A 42 -1.39 -3.33 11.87
N ALA A 43 -1.39 -3.31 13.19
CA ALA A 43 -0.38 -4.01 13.99
C ALA A 43 -0.76 -5.50 14.04
N LEU A 44 0.20 -6.36 13.74
CA LEU A 44 0.03 -7.81 13.79
C LEU A 44 0.49 -8.33 15.15
N ASP A 45 -0.20 -9.35 15.65
CA ASP A 45 0.26 -10.11 16.79
C ASP A 45 1.29 -11.15 16.34
N ASP A 46 2.39 -11.27 17.08
CA ASP A 46 3.41 -12.26 16.77
C ASP A 46 3.03 -13.67 17.25
N ASP A 47 2.11 -13.75 18.22
CA ASP A 47 1.59 -15.01 18.78
C ASP A 47 0.30 -15.49 18.10
N ASP A 48 -0.35 -14.63 17.29
CA ASP A 48 -1.56 -14.94 16.52
C ASP A 48 -1.56 -14.21 15.15
N GLU A 49 -1.23 -14.93 14.07
CA GLU A 49 -1.09 -14.32 12.74
C GLU A 49 -2.42 -13.84 12.13
N ASP A 50 -3.57 -14.31 12.63
CA ASP A 50 -4.89 -13.87 12.19
C ASP A 50 -5.37 -12.62 12.97
N SER A 51 -4.70 -12.29 14.08
CA SER A 51 -5.01 -11.10 14.88
C SER A 51 -4.43 -9.83 14.25
N GLN A 52 -5.33 -8.90 13.92
CA GLN A 52 -4.99 -7.62 13.31
C GLN A 52 -5.66 -6.49 14.09
N THR A 53 -4.84 -5.57 14.63
CA THR A 53 -5.35 -4.39 15.34
C THR A 53 -5.12 -3.15 14.48
N PRO A 54 -6.17 -2.43 14.03
CA PRO A 54 -6.01 -1.20 13.28
C PRO A 54 -5.19 -0.16 14.06
N VAL A 55 -4.25 0.50 13.39
CA VAL A 55 -3.48 1.59 13.97
C VAL A 55 -4.32 2.87 13.90
N THR A 56 -4.48 3.53 15.05
CA THR A 56 -5.25 4.78 15.15
C THR A 56 -4.78 5.83 14.14
N GLY A 57 -5.73 6.42 13.41
CA GLY A 57 -5.46 7.42 12.37
C GLY A 57 -5.09 6.84 11.01
N HIS A 58 -5.03 5.51 10.89
CA HIS A 58 -4.67 4.78 9.69
C HIS A 58 -5.66 3.65 9.40
N GLU A 59 -6.94 3.82 9.71
CA GLU A 59 -8.01 2.86 9.42
C GLU A 59 -8.96 3.43 8.38
N GLY A 60 -9.08 2.77 7.23
CA GLY A 60 -9.98 3.18 6.14
C GLY A 60 -9.72 4.59 5.64
N VAL A 61 -8.44 4.98 5.51
CA VAL A 61 -8.09 6.35 5.10
C VAL A 61 -8.23 6.47 3.59
N ASP A 62 -9.13 7.34 3.16
CA ASP A 62 -9.35 7.68 1.75
C ASP A 62 -8.09 8.26 1.10
N LEU A 63 -7.83 7.84 -0.13
CA LEU A 63 -6.75 8.32 -0.97
C LEU A 63 -7.31 8.98 -2.23
N ASP A 64 -6.76 10.12 -2.59
CA ASP A 64 -7.00 10.69 -3.91
C ASP A 64 -6.35 9.81 -4.98
N VAL A 65 -7.17 9.15 -5.80
CA VAL A 65 -6.74 8.23 -6.86
C VAL A 65 -5.72 8.87 -7.78
N ALA A 66 -5.91 10.13 -8.19
CA ALA A 66 -5.02 10.83 -9.10
C ALA A 66 -3.63 11.13 -8.47
N SER A 67 -3.54 11.08 -7.14
CA SER A 67 -2.29 11.27 -6.40
C SER A 67 -1.48 9.99 -6.21
N VAL A 68 -2.14 8.82 -6.29
CA VAL A 68 -1.52 7.51 -6.00
C VAL A 68 -1.42 6.59 -7.23
N VAL A 69 -2.25 6.80 -8.25
CA VAL A 69 -2.22 6.07 -9.52
C VAL A 69 -1.73 6.99 -10.65
N PHE A 70 -0.74 6.53 -11.41
CA PHE A 70 -0.19 7.24 -12.57
C PHE A 70 -0.73 6.63 -13.86
N ASP A 71 -1.14 7.47 -14.81
CA ASP A 71 -1.62 7.02 -16.13
C ASP A 71 -0.50 6.43 -17.01
N THR A 72 0.76 6.62 -16.61
CA THR A 72 1.93 6.07 -17.29
C THR A 72 2.87 5.39 -16.30
N LEU A 73 3.52 4.31 -16.76
CA LEU A 73 4.51 3.60 -15.96
C LEU A 73 5.72 4.49 -15.67
N GLN A 74 6.02 4.65 -14.40
CA GLN A 74 7.20 5.31 -13.87
C GLN A 74 8.36 4.30 -13.85
N THR A 75 9.50 4.67 -14.43
CA THR A 75 10.69 3.81 -14.60
C THR A 75 11.92 4.37 -13.89
N ASP A 76 11.72 5.30 -12.96
CA ASP A 76 12.79 5.95 -12.23
C ASP A 76 13.48 5.06 -11.20
N ASP A 77 14.56 5.57 -10.63
CA ASP A 77 15.43 4.87 -9.70
C ASP A 77 14.76 4.36 -8.42
N ARG A 78 13.56 4.82 -8.07
CA ARG A 78 12.83 4.34 -6.88
C ARG A 78 12.35 2.90 -7.08
N TRP A 79 12.13 2.47 -8.32
CA TRP A 79 11.68 1.12 -8.64
C TRP A 79 12.86 0.20 -8.96
N LYS A 80 13.05 -0.83 -8.13
CA LYS A 80 14.15 -1.78 -8.27
C LYS A 80 13.69 -3.21 -8.57
N ALA A 81 12.39 -3.43 -8.75
CA ALA A 81 11.86 -4.79 -8.99
C ALA A 81 12.15 -5.28 -10.42
N ASP A 82 12.04 -4.40 -11.42
CA ASP A 82 12.35 -4.69 -12.82
C ASP A 82 12.57 -3.40 -13.63
N THR A 83 12.74 -3.51 -14.95
CA THR A 83 12.90 -2.37 -15.87
C THR A 83 11.58 -1.85 -16.45
N THR A 84 10.45 -2.50 -16.18
CA THR A 84 9.15 -2.15 -16.77
C THR A 84 8.47 -1.01 -16.00
N GLY A 85 8.70 -0.91 -14.68
CA GLY A 85 8.25 0.22 -13.87
C GLY A 85 6.94 0.02 -13.10
N TYR A 86 6.41 1.08 -12.52
CA TYR A 86 5.24 1.06 -11.63
C TYR A 86 4.25 2.18 -11.98
N ASN A 87 2.99 2.01 -11.62
CA ASN A 87 1.94 3.02 -11.79
C ASN A 87 1.16 3.28 -10.50
N PHE A 88 1.50 2.61 -9.39
CA PHE A 88 0.97 2.93 -8.08
C PHE A 88 2.09 3.30 -7.12
N ALA A 89 1.93 4.40 -6.40
CA ALA A 89 2.79 4.70 -5.27
C ALA A 89 2.12 5.57 -4.20
N HIS A 90 2.26 5.16 -2.95
CA HIS A 90 1.77 5.93 -1.80
C HIS A 90 2.79 5.95 -0.66
N THR A 91 2.88 7.06 0.07
CA THR A 91 3.73 7.20 1.26
C THR A 91 2.81 7.44 2.45
N ILE A 92 2.90 6.58 3.47
CA ILE A 92 2.08 6.71 4.68
C ILE A 92 2.43 8.01 5.39
N ASP A 93 1.46 8.90 5.56
CA ASP A 93 1.67 10.10 6.40
C ASP A 93 1.85 9.66 7.85
N VAL A 94 2.87 10.19 8.51
CA VAL A 94 3.12 9.94 9.94
C VAL A 94 3.19 11.24 10.76
N GLY A 95 2.84 12.37 10.15
CA GLY A 95 2.89 13.69 10.78
C GLY A 95 1.78 13.89 11.81
N SER A 96 0.58 13.38 11.53
CA SER A 96 -0.58 13.52 12.43
C SER A 96 -0.72 12.36 13.40
N TYR A 97 -0.51 11.13 12.90
CA TYR A 97 -0.58 9.89 13.67
C TYR A 97 0.63 9.03 13.34
N THR A 98 1.24 8.41 14.34
CA THR A 98 2.39 7.54 14.11
C THR A 98 1.93 6.15 13.69
N ALA A 99 2.24 5.75 12.45
CA ALA A 99 1.86 4.43 11.94
C ALA A 99 2.69 3.27 12.55
N PHE A 100 4.01 3.43 12.68
CA PHE A 100 4.94 2.36 13.06
C PHE A 100 5.59 2.63 14.42
N ALA A 101 4.76 2.70 15.47
CA ALA A 101 5.16 3.19 16.78
C ALA A 101 5.98 2.21 17.64
N VAL A 102 5.87 0.90 17.39
CA VAL A 102 6.46 -0.15 18.25
C VAL A 102 7.58 -0.86 17.50
N ARG A 103 8.79 -0.84 18.07
CA ARG A 103 9.96 -1.50 17.49
C ARG A 103 9.82 -3.02 17.63
N GLY A 104 10.20 -3.75 16.60
CA GLY A 104 10.13 -5.22 16.57
C GLY A 104 8.79 -5.74 16.03
N THR A 105 7.72 -4.94 16.14
CA THR A 105 6.38 -5.32 15.68
C THR A 105 6.30 -5.42 14.15
N ARG A 106 5.62 -6.47 13.69
CA ARG A 106 5.19 -6.62 12.30
C ARG A 106 3.87 -5.88 12.10
N TYR A 107 3.74 -5.23 10.95
CA TYR A 107 2.52 -4.53 10.55
C TYR A 107 2.02 -5.10 9.23
N LEU A 108 0.76 -4.85 8.91
CA LEU A 108 0.17 -5.03 7.59
C LEU A 108 -0.32 -3.68 7.10
N VAL A 109 0.16 -3.24 5.94
CA VAL A 109 -0.37 -2.10 5.21
C VAL A 109 -1.19 -2.65 4.05
N GLU A 110 -2.51 -2.56 4.14
CA GLU A 110 -3.43 -2.97 3.08
C GLU A 110 -3.91 -1.73 2.34
N PHE A 111 -3.82 -1.77 1.02
CA PHE A 111 -4.47 -0.84 0.11
C PHE A 111 -5.59 -1.57 -0.62
N ILE A 112 -6.77 -0.96 -0.65
CA ILE A 112 -7.91 -1.44 -1.42
C ILE A 112 -8.21 -0.40 -2.49
N LEU A 113 -8.08 -0.80 -3.76
CA LEU A 113 -8.48 0.01 -4.90
C LEU A 113 -9.73 -0.59 -5.52
N THR A 114 -10.79 0.21 -5.61
CA THR A 114 -12.07 -0.19 -6.21
C THR A 114 -12.10 0.30 -7.65
N PRO A 115 -12.01 -0.59 -8.65
CA PRO A 115 -12.11 -0.18 -10.04
C PRO A 115 -13.55 0.16 -10.43
N ALA A 116 -13.71 0.98 -11.47
CA ALA A 116 -15.01 1.31 -12.07
C ALA A 116 -15.78 0.07 -12.59
N ALA A 117 -15.03 -0.99 -12.92
CA ALA A 117 -15.58 -2.28 -13.28
C ALA A 117 -14.67 -3.43 -12.81
N GLY A 118 -15.27 -4.55 -12.43
CA GLY A 118 -14.56 -5.76 -12.02
C GLY A 118 -14.44 -5.90 -10.51
N GLN A 119 -13.36 -6.53 -10.06
CA GLN A 119 -13.11 -6.82 -8.64
C GLN A 119 -12.11 -5.85 -8.04
N ALA A 120 -12.26 -5.57 -6.74
CA ALA A 120 -11.30 -4.77 -5.98
C ALA A 120 -9.87 -5.34 -6.10
N ILE A 121 -8.90 -4.44 -6.27
CA ILE A 121 -7.48 -4.76 -6.29
C ILE A 121 -6.95 -4.55 -4.88
N ARG A 122 -6.34 -5.59 -4.31
CA ARG A 122 -5.76 -5.55 -2.96
C ARG A 122 -4.24 -5.62 -3.03
N LEU A 123 -3.58 -4.62 -2.47
CA LEU A 123 -2.13 -4.62 -2.28
C LEU A 123 -1.85 -4.71 -0.78
N ALA A 124 -0.99 -5.64 -0.39
CA ALA A 124 -0.60 -5.83 1.00
C ALA A 124 0.92 -5.75 1.13
N TYR A 125 1.38 -5.08 2.17
CA TYR A 125 2.79 -5.01 2.53
C TYR A 125 2.94 -5.33 4.00
N ARG A 126 3.97 -6.09 4.35
CA ARG A 126 4.26 -6.49 5.73
C ARG A 126 5.56 -5.86 6.22
N PRO A 127 5.56 -4.56 6.57
CA PRO A 127 6.74 -3.93 7.14
C PRO A 127 6.99 -4.41 8.57
N LYS A 128 8.25 -4.72 8.89
CA LYS A 128 8.73 -4.86 10.27
C LYS A 128 9.37 -3.55 10.73
N ALA A 129 8.91 -3.02 11.86
CA ALA A 129 9.50 -1.82 12.45
C ALA A 129 10.83 -2.16 13.13
N ILE A 130 11.89 -1.44 12.76
CA ILE A 130 13.24 -1.54 13.36
C ILE A 130 13.73 -0.22 13.92
#